data_AF-A0A2V5WSV9-F1
#
_entry.id   AF-A0A2V5WSV9-F1
#
_cell.length_a   1.000
_cell.length_b   1.000
_cell.length_c   1.000
_cell.angle_alpha   90.00
_cell.angle_beta   90.00
_cell.angle_gamma   90.00
#
_symmetry.space_group_name_H-M   'P 1'
#
loop_
_entity.id
_entity.type
_entity.pdbx_description
1 polymer ?
#
loop_
_entity_poly.entity_id
_entity_poly.type
_entity_poly.pdbx_seq_one_letter_code
_entity_poly.pdbx_strand_id
1 'polypeptide(L)'
;MQRLGDSSNALTVDYATSDGTAKAGLNYVATNGTLRLAPLENSKTITVAILRDGLSTGPVTFSVTVRNPSAGVLFGGLNRTTVTIQDSDTGFFPRSITRQADGQVSLALNLPILGTYVLQTSTNLVDWSPLTTYTTSGYQPFTDTDAQKFSHRFYRVLKTGP
;
A
#
# COMPACT_ATOMS: atom_id res chain seq x y z
N MET A 1 5.01 14.28 -18.08
CA MET A 1 6.01 15.33 -18.41
C MET A 1 5.38 16.31 -19.39
N GLN A 2 5.65 17.60 -19.23
CA GLN A 2 5.32 18.63 -20.22
C GLN A 2 6.58 19.36 -20.68
N ARG A 3 6.62 19.75 -21.95
CA ARG A 3 7.62 20.62 -22.55
C ARG A 3 7.03 22.03 -22.72
N LEU A 4 7.83 23.05 -22.46
CA LEU A 4 7.47 24.46 -22.63
C LEU A 4 8.40 25.09 -23.67
N GLY A 5 7.94 26.15 -24.35
CA GLY A 5 8.72 26.87 -25.36
C GLY A 5 8.75 26.18 -26.72
N ASP A 6 9.81 26.40 -27.49
CA ASP A 6 9.94 25.88 -28.85
C ASP A 6 9.91 24.34 -28.88
N SER A 7 9.02 23.78 -29.70
CA SER A 7 8.82 22.36 -29.91
C SER A 7 9.31 21.84 -31.26
N SER A 8 9.97 22.67 -32.07
CA SER A 8 10.43 22.35 -33.42
C SER A 8 11.39 21.16 -33.50
N ASN A 9 12.24 20.97 -32.49
CA ASN A 9 13.23 19.90 -32.43
C ASN A 9 12.81 18.79 -31.46
N ALA A 10 13.28 17.56 -31.67
CA ALA A 10 13.07 16.48 -30.70
C ALA A 10 13.85 16.74 -29.38
N LEU A 11 13.35 16.18 -28.29
CA LEU A 11 13.97 16.26 -26.96
C LEU A 11 14.02 14.86 -26.32
N THR A 12 15.12 14.53 -25.66
CA THR A 12 15.21 13.35 -24.80
C THR A 12 15.41 13.73 -23.34
N VAL A 13 14.86 12.93 -22.43
CA VAL A 13 15.11 13.06 -20.99
C VAL A 13 15.05 11.68 -20.34
N ASP A 14 15.98 11.40 -19.44
CA ASP A 14 15.96 10.17 -18.66
C ASP A 14 14.99 10.30 -17.49
N TYR A 15 14.38 9.20 -17.08
CA TYR A 15 13.57 9.13 -15.88
C TYR A 15 13.88 7.88 -15.07
N ALA A 16 13.67 7.96 -13.75
CA ALA A 16 13.76 6.83 -12.85
C ALA A 16 12.85 7.02 -11.63
N THR A 17 12.28 5.92 -11.14
CA THR A 17 11.63 5.87 -9.83
C THR A 17 12.66 5.69 -8.71
N SER A 18 12.42 6.28 -7.54
CA SER A 18 13.18 6.06 -6.32
C SER A 18 12.24 5.84 -5.15
N ASP A 19 12.63 4.91 -4.28
CA ASP A 19 11.91 4.58 -3.04
C ASP A 19 11.69 5.81 -2.16
N GLY A 20 10.59 5.77 -1.42
CA GLY A 20 10.33 6.60 -0.25
C GLY A 20 9.93 5.69 0.91
N THR A 21 8.73 5.91 1.46
CA THR A 21 8.08 4.93 2.34
C THR A 21 7.53 3.73 1.56
N ALA A 22 7.14 3.93 0.30
CA ALA A 22 6.85 2.84 -0.63
C ALA A 22 8.18 2.24 -1.13
N LYS A 23 8.21 0.91 -1.24
CA LYS A 23 9.38 0.12 -1.69
C LYS A 23 9.13 -0.56 -3.03
N ALA A 24 10.09 -0.45 -3.93
CA ALA A 24 10.08 -1.20 -5.18
C ALA A 24 10.00 -2.72 -4.92
N GLY A 25 9.20 -3.43 -5.72
CA GLY A 25 8.93 -4.87 -5.57
C GLY A 25 7.90 -5.21 -4.49
N LEU A 26 7.57 -4.28 -3.59
CA LEU A 26 6.53 -4.45 -2.58
C LEU A 26 5.28 -3.62 -2.92
N ASN A 27 5.45 -2.31 -3.13
CA ASN A 27 4.35 -1.37 -3.34
C ASN A 27 4.24 -0.90 -4.80
N TYR A 28 5.33 -0.95 -5.56
CA TYR A 28 5.35 -0.57 -6.98
C TYR A 28 6.47 -1.30 -7.72
N VAL A 29 6.39 -1.36 -9.05
CA VAL A 29 7.47 -1.88 -9.89
C VAL A 29 8.44 -0.74 -10.23
N ALA A 30 9.72 -0.90 -9.94
CA ALA A 30 10.72 0.10 -10.31
C ALA A 30 10.74 0.31 -11.82
N THR A 31 10.58 1.58 -12.25
CA THR A 31 10.56 1.95 -13.66
C THR A 31 11.62 3.00 -13.94
N ASN A 32 12.40 2.81 -15.00
CA ASN A 32 13.36 3.78 -15.51
C ASN A 32 13.44 3.69 -17.04
N GLY A 33 14.01 4.71 -17.69
CA GLY A 33 14.23 4.73 -19.13
C GLY A 33 14.49 6.14 -19.66
N THR A 34 14.45 6.27 -20.99
CA THR A 34 14.58 7.55 -21.69
C THR A 34 13.29 7.86 -22.42
N LEU A 35 12.70 9.03 -22.15
CA LEU A 35 11.58 9.58 -22.90
C LEU A 35 12.10 10.41 -24.05
N ARG A 36 11.54 10.21 -25.25
CA ARG A 36 11.79 11.06 -26.43
C ARG A 36 10.51 11.76 -26.82
N LEU A 37 10.45 13.09 -26.73
CA LEU A 37 9.40 13.88 -27.34
C LEU A 37 9.77 14.15 -28.79
N ALA A 38 8.90 13.78 -29.72
CA ALA A 38 9.06 14.11 -31.12
C ALA A 38 8.92 15.63 -31.34
N PRO A 39 9.36 16.16 -32.51
CA PRO A 39 8.97 17.50 -32.92
C PRO A 39 7.47 17.72 -32.77
N LEU A 40 7.10 18.88 -32.23
CA LEU A 40 5.73 19.31 -31.95
C LEU A 40 4.99 18.49 -30.86
N GLU A 41 5.64 17.50 -30.25
CA GLU A 41 5.10 16.79 -29.10
C GLU A 41 5.45 17.54 -27.80
N ASN A 42 4.42 17.95 -27.07
CA ASN A 42 4.59 18.76 -25.86
C ASN A 42 4.41 17.97 -24.57
N SER A 43 4.03 16.70 -24.62
CA SER A 43 3.86 15.88 -23.42
C SER A 43 4.11 14.39 -23.67
N LYS A 44 4.56 13.70 -22.63
CA LYS A 44 4.60 12.23 -22.56
C LYS A 44 4.28 11.74 -21.15
N THR A 45 3.75 10.52 -21.09
CA THR A 45 3.38 9.83 -19.86
C THR A 45 4.46 8.84 -19.45
N ILE A 46 4.72 8.76 -18.14
CA ILE A 46 5.51 7.70 -17.52
C ILE A 46 4.52 6.77 -16.82
N THR A 47 4.52 5.50 -17.18
CA THR A 47 3.67 4.50 -16.53
C THR A 47 4.46 3.73 -15.48
N VAL A 48 3.97 3.71 -14.25
CA VAL A 48 4.53 2.94 -13.13
C VAL A 48 3.44 2.00 -12.62
N ALA A 49 3.72 0.70 -12.57
CA ALA A 49 2.77 -0.28 -12.07
C ALA A 49 2.75 -0.26 -10.54
N ILE A 50 1.55 -0.23 -9.94
CA ILE A 50 1.34 -0.32 -8.50
C ILE A 50 1.06 -1.77 -8.12
N LEU A 51 1.72 -2.25 -7.06
CA LEU A 51 1.53 -3.59 -6.52
C LEU A 51 0.56 -3.48 -5.34
N ARG A 52 -0.38 -4.42 -5.27
CA ARG A 52 -1.41 -4.49 -4.23
C ARG A 52 -1.23 -5.79 -3.46
N ASP A 53 -1.00 -5.69 -2.16
CA ASP A 53 -0.80 -6.84 -1.27
C ASP A 53 -2.04 -7.18 -0.43
N GLY A 54 -3.07 -6.32 -0.45
CA GLY A 54 -4.31 -6.52 0.30
C GLY A 54 -4.19 -6.15 1.78
N LEU A 55 -3.05 -5.61 2.22
CA LEU A 55 -2.81 -5.16 3.58
C LEU A 55 -2.86 -3.63 3.60
N SER A 56 -3.80 -3.08 4.38
CA SER A 56 -3.70 -1.66 4.68
C SER A 56 -2.43 -1.39 5.47
N THR A 57 -1.58 -0.56 4.91
CA THR A 57 -0.36 -0.05 5.53
C THR A 57 -0.39 1.48 5.64
N GLY A 58 -1.51 2.10 5.25
CA GLY A 58 -1.66 3.54 5.13
C GLY A 58 -1.04 4.09 3.85
N PRO A 59 -1.18 5.39 3.59
CA PRO A 59 -0.62 6.01 2.39
C PRO A 59 0.90 5.93 2.40
N VAL A 60 1.47 5.42 1.31
CA VAL A 60 2.92 5.32 1.11
C VAL A 60 3.35 6.12 -0.11
N THR A 61 4.61 6.57 -0.14
CA THR A 61 5.11 7.47 -1.19
C THR A 61 6.38 6.93 -1.84
N PHE A 62 6.50 7.14 -3.15
CA PHE A 62 7.75 7.04 -3.89
C PHE A 62 7.93 8.30 -4.73
N SER A 63 9.03 8.42 -5.46
CA SER A 63 9.27 9.57 -6.33
C SER A 63 9.68 9.17 -7.74
N VAL A 64 9.32 10.01 -8.71
CA VAL A 64 9.81 9.93 -10.09
C VAL A 64 10.69 11.15 -10.34
N THR A 65 11.91 10.92 -10.80
CA THR A 65 12.86 11.98 -11.15
C THR A 65 13.18 11.91 -12.63
N VAL A 66 13.18 13.07 -13.29
CA VAL A 66 13.71 13.27 -14.63
C VAL A 66 15.09 13.92 -14.57
N ARG A 67 16.01 13.48 -15.43
CA ARG A 67 17.41 13.94 -15.48
C ARG A 67 17.96 13.89 -16.90
N ASN A 68 19.15 14.45 -17.10
CA ASN A 68 19.86 14.40 -18.39
C ASN A 68 19.00 14.83 -19.59
N PRO A 69 18.41 16.03 -19.59
CA PRO A 69 17.72 16.52 -20.78
C PRO A 69 18.73 16.68 -21.93
N SER A 70 18.29 16.53 -23.18
CA SER A 70 19.16 16.78 -24.33
C SER A 70 19.70 18.20 -24.32
N ALA A 71 20.86 18.41 -24.96
CA ALA A 71 21.56 19.69 -24.97
C ALA A 71 20.64 20.87 -25.34
N GLY A 72 20.80 21.98 -24.63
CA GLY A 72 19.98 23.19 -24.82
C GLY A 72 18.62 23.17 -24.12
N VAL A 73 18.24 22.08 -23.45
CA VAL A 73 17.01 22.02 -22.64
C VAL A 73 17.31 22.16 -21.15
N LEU A 74 16.54 23.03 -20.50
CA LEU A 74 16.58 23.30 -19.07
C LEU A 74 15.32 22.78 -18.39
N PHE A 75 15.41 22.47 -17.10
CA PHE A 75 14.24 22.15 -16.29
C PHE A 75 13.48 23.44 -15.95
N GLY A 76 12.18 23.46 -16.25
CA GLY A 76 11.29 24.59 -15.94
C GLY A 76 10.86 24.69 -14.46
N GLY A 77 11.50 23.95 -13.54
CA GLY A 77 11.23 24.01 -12.11
C GLY A 77 11.25 22.65 -11.42
N LEU A 78 10.30 21.77 -11.74
CA LEU A 78 10.19 20.45 -11.10
C LEU A 78 10.83 19.36 -11.97
N ASN A 79 11.95 18.80 -11.51
CA ASN A 79 12.56 17.59 -12.08
C ASN A 79 12.28 16.34 -11.23
N ARG A 80 11.55 16.47 -10.12
CA ARG A 80 11.14 15.38 -9.24
C ARG A 80 9.69 15.58 -8.82
N THR A 81 8.93 14.50 -8.83
CA THR A 81 7.55 14.45 -8.37
C THR A 81 7.40 13.32 -7.37
N THR A 82 6.78 13.61 -6.22
CA THR A 82 6.37 12.59 -5.26
C THR A 82 5.03 12.01 -5.68
N VAL A 83 4.95 10.69 -5.73
CA VAL A 83 3.71 9.95 -5.99
C VAL A 83 3.26 9.32 -4.69
N THR A 84 2.03 9.61 -4.30
CA THR A 84 1.38 8.97 -3.15
C THR A 84 0.53 7.82 -3.65
N ILE A 85 0.84 6.61 -3.22
CA ILE A 85 -0.03 5.46 -3.35
C ILE A 85 -1.05 5.57 -2.22
N GLN A 86 -2.29 5.88 -2.59
CA GLN A 86 -3.40 5.81 -1.67
C GLN A 86 -3.74 4.34 -1.47
N ASP A 87 -3.43 3.87 -0.27
CA ASP A 87 -3.83 2.56 0.16
C ASP A 87 -5.35 2.54 0.36
N SER A 88 -6.02 1.77 -0.50
CA SER A 88 -7.46 1.52 -0.43
C SER A 88 -7.76 0.13 0.12
N ASP A 89 -6.73 -0.60 0.54
CA ASP A 89 -6.92 -1.86 1.21
C ASP A 89 -7.52 -1.60 2.60
N THR A 90 -8.29 -2.58 3.06
CA THR A 90 -8.89 -2.58 4.39
C THR A 90 -8.12 -3.56 5.26
N GLY A 91 -6.80 -3.35 5.34
CA GLY A 91 -5.95 -4.02 6.31
C GLY A 91 -6.58 -3.91 7.69
N PHE A 92 -6.76 -5.07 8.27
CA PHE A 92 -7.46 -5.19 9.52
C PHE A 92 -6.42 -5.33 10.64
N PHE A 93 -6.32 -4.32 11.49
CA PHE A 93 -5.56 -4.41 12.73
C PHE A 93 -6.54 -4.41 13.91
N PRO A 94 -6.36 -5.29 14.90
CA PRO A 94 -7.07 -5.12 16.16
C PRO A 94 -6.67 -3.75 16.75
N ARG A 95 -7.67 -2.93 17.10
CA ARG A 95 -7.50 -1.65 17.79
C ARG A 95 -6.74 -1.84 19.11
N SER A 96 -6.99 -2.95 19.80
CA SER A 96 -6.19 -3.42 20.91
C SER A 96 -6.24 -4.93 21.00
N ILE A 97 -5.16 -5.50 21.52
CA ILE A 97 -5.10 -6.89 21.99
C ILE A 97 -4.49 -6.86 23.38
N THR A 98 -5.23 -7.37 24.36
CA THR A 98 -4.81 -7.35 25.77
C THR A 98 -5.00 -8.72 26.36
N ARG A 99 -3.92 -9.27 26.93
CA ARG A 99 -4.00 -10.48 27.77
C ARG A 99 -4.43 -10.07 29.17
N GLN A 100 -5.51 -10.66 29.66
CA GLN A 100 -6.07 -10.40 30.99
C GLN A 100 -5.32 -11.19 32.07
N ALA A 101 -5.55 -10.82 33.33
CA ALA A 101 -4.92 -11.48 34.49
C ALA A 101 -5.32 -12.96 34.64
N ASP A 102 -6.53 -13.31 34.20
CA ASP A 102 -7.02 -14.69 34.15
C ASP A 102 -6.48 -15.49 32.94
N GLY A 103 -5.64 -14.87 32.10
CA GLY A 103 -5.04 -15.50 30.92
C GLY A 103 -5.91 -15.49 29.68
N GLN A 104 -7.15 -14.98 29.74
CA GLN A 104 -7.98 -14.74 28.56
C GLN A 104 -7.40 -13.59 27.72
N VAL A 105 -7.83 -13.49 26.46
CA VAL A 105 -7.40 -12.40 25.57
C VAL A 105 -8.60 -11.60 25.10
N SER A 106 -8.59 -10.30 25.36
CA SER A 106 -9.56 -9.37 24.77
C SER A 106 -8.98 -8.75 23.51
N LEU A 107 -9.79 -8.75 22.46
CA LEU A 107 -9.53 -8.06 21.21
C LEU A 107 -10.59 -6.99 21.00
N ALA A 108 -10.16 -5.80 20.59
CA ALA A 108 -11.03 -4.76 20.08
C ALA A 108 -10.82 -4.66 18.58
N LEU A 109 -11.84 -5.00 17.80
CA LEU A 109 -11.78 -5.00 16.35
C LEU A 109 -12.42 -3.72 15.81
N ASN A 110 -11.92 -3.17 14.69
CA ASN A 110 -12.59 -2.09 13.97
C ASN A 110 -12.83 -2.54 12.53
N LEU A 111 -14.08 -2.84 12.18
CA LEU A 111 -14.48 -3.34 10.87
C LEU A 111 -14.88 -2.14 9.98
N PRO A 112 -14.02 -1.68 9.05
CA PRO A 112 -14.16 -0.34 8.46
C PRO A 112 -15.40 -0.17 7.58
N ILE A 113 -15.84 -1.26 6.96
CA ILE A 113 -16.99 -1.27 6.04
C ILE A 113 -17.90 -2.43 6.39
N LEU A 114 -19.17 -2.33 5.97
CA LEU A 114 -20.08 -3.46 6.07
C LEU A 114 -19.47 -4.63 5.29
N GLY A 115 -19.57 -5.83 5.86
CA GLY A 115 -19.14 -7.04 5.21
C GLY A 115 -19.08 -8.22 6.17
N THR A 116 -18.66 -9.37 5.65
CA THR A 116 -18.47 -10.58 6.45
C THR A 116 -17.00 -10.77 6.79
N TYR A 117 -16.70 -10.92 8.08
CA TYR A 117 -15.35 -11.02 8.63
C TYR A 117 -15.23 -12.24 9.53
N VAL A 118 -14.16 -13.02 9.37
CA VAL A 118 -13.89 -14.20 10.19
C VAL A 118 -12.66 -13.92 11.04
N LEU A 119 -12.83 -13.86 12.36
CA LEU A 119 -11.71 -13.88 13.32
C LEU A 119 -11.21 -15.31 13.42
N GLN A 120 -9.92 -15.49 13.19
CA GLN A 120 -9.26 -16.79 13.24
C GLN A 120 -8.13 -16.78 14.27
N THR A 121 -7.83 -17.96 14.80
CA THR A 121 -6.69 -18.19 15.69
C THR A 121 -5.74 -19.25 15.14
N SER A 122 -4.49 -19.19 15.59
CA SER A 122 -3.47 -20.20 15.32
C SER A 122 -2.55 -20.35 16.52
N THR A 123 -1.90 -21.50 16.64
CA THR A 123 -0.83 -21.76 17.62
C THR A 123 0.55 -21.84 16.98
N ASN A 124 0.64 -21.86 15.64
CA ASN A 124 1.87 -22.08 14.89
C ASN A 124 2.04 -21.16 13.65
N LEU A 125 1.15 -20.19 13.45
CA LEU A 125 1.09 -19.27 12.29
C LEU A 125 0.81 -19.93 10.94
N VAL A 126 0.61 -21.26 10.89
CA VAL A 126 0.38 -22.03 9.67
C VAL A 126 -1.06 -22.52 9.61
N ASP A 127 -1.52 -23.17 10.67
CA ASP A 127 -2.86 -23.72 10.76
C ASP A 127 -3.79 -22.72 11.44
N TRP A 128 -4.83 -22.29 10.73
CA TRP A 128 -5.75 -21.25 11.19
C TRP A 128 -7.17 -21.78 11.30
N SER A 129 -7.77 -21.62 12.47
CA SER A 129 -9.13 -22.05 12.76
C SER A 129 -10.05 -20.86 13.00
N PRO A 130 -11.28 -20.85 12.48
CA PRO A 130 -12.28 -19.84 12.81
C PRO A 130 -12.61 -19.82 14.30
N LEU A 131 -12.70 -18.62 14.87
CA LEU A 131 -13.13 -18.37 16.25
C LEU A 131 -14.53 -17.75 16.28
N THR A 132 -14.80 -16.78 15.39
CA THR A 132 -16.12 -16.17 15.21
C THR A 132 -16.26 -15.48 13.85
N THR A 133 -17.49 -15.18 13.46
CA THR A 133 -17.84 -14.47 12.23
C THR A 133 -18.69 -13.24 12.56
N TYR A 134 -18.34 -12.11 11.96
CA TYR A 134 -19.07 -10.84 12.04
C TYR A 134 -19.64 -10.48 10.67
N THR A 135 -20.92 -10.12 10.59
CA THR A 135 -21.53 -9.56 9.37
C THR A 135 -21.98 -8.13 9.63
N THR A 136 -21.01 -7.24 9.84
CA THR A 136 -21.26 -5.87 10.32
C THR A 136 -20.07 -4.95 9.99
N SER A 137 -20.20 -3.67 10.34
CA SER A 137 -19.09 -2.70 10.39
C SER A 137 -18.95 -2.12 11.81
N GLY A 138 -17.91 -1.31 12.01
CA GLY A 138 -17.63 -0.60 13.26
C GLY A 138 -16.88 -1.43 14.30
N TYR A 139 -16.95 -0.96 15.54
CA TYR A 139 -16.23 -1.53 16.67
C TYR A 139 -16.83 -2.86 17.13
N GLN A 140 -16.03 -3.92 17.18
CA GLN A 140 -16.44 -5.24 17.66
C GLN A 140 -15.51 -5.72 18.78
N PRO A 141 -15.96 -5.74 20.05
CA PRO A 141 -15.19 -6.37 21.12
C PRO A 141 -15.32 -7.89 21.03
N PHE A 142 -14.25 -8.60 21.37
CA PHE A 142 -14.22 -10.05 21.48
C PHE A 142 -13.36 -10.49 22.67
N THR A 143 -13.76 -11.54 23.37
CA THR A 143 -12.92 -12.17 24.40
C THR A 143 -12.73 -13.64 24.07
N ASP A 144 -11.48 -14.02 23.88
CA ASP A 144 -11.07 -15.41 23.71
C ASP A 144 -10.83 -16.03 25.08
N THR A 145 -11.87 -16.68 25.60
CA THR A 145 -11.84 -17.37 26.89
C THR A 145 -10.94 -18.61 26.86
N ASP A 146 -10.65 -19.18 25.69
CA ASP A 146 -9.81 -20.36 25.56
C ASP A 146 -8.33 -20.02 25.47
N ALA A 147 -7.96 -18.75 25.32
CA ALA A 147 -6.58 -18.33 25.09
C ALA A 147 -5.61 -18.82 26.19
N GLN A 148 -6.07 -18.86 27.43
CA GLN A 148 -5.35 -19.38 28.60
C GLN A 148 -4.87 -20.84 28.46
N LYS A 149 -5.50 -21.64 27.59
CA LYS A 149 -5.15 -23.05 27.36
C LYS A 149 -3.93 -23.24 26.44
N PHE A 150 -3.40 -22.15 25.87
CA PHE A 150 -2.34 -22.20 24.87
C PHE A 150 -1.14 -21.36 25.31
N SER A 151 0.06 -21.88 25.12
CA SER A 151 1.31 -21.14 25.41
C SER A 151 1.52 -19.97 24.46
N HIS A 152 1.04 -20.10 23.22
CA HIS A 152 1.04 -19.05 22.21
C HIS A 152 -0.28 -19.09 21.46
N ARG A 153 -0.81 -17.91 21.16
CA ARG A 153 -2.03 -17.76 20.37
C ARG A 153 -1.93 -16.54 19.47
N PHE A 154 -2.04 -16.78 18.18
CA PHE A 154 -2.00 -15.77 17.13
C PHE A 154 -3.41 -15.50 16.64
N TYR A 155 -3.65 -14.27 16.18
CA TYR A 155 -4.96 -13.80 15.75
C TYR A 155 -4.84 -13.14 14.39
N ARG A 156 -5.83 -13.36 13.52
CA ARG A 156 -6.02 -12.61 12.28
C ARG A 156 -7.50 -12.50 11.97
N VAL A 157 -7.87 -11.55 11.13
CA VAL A 157 -9.23 -11.45 10.59
C VAL A 157 -9.16 -11.47 9.08
N LEU A 158 -10.07 -12.21 8.46
CA LEU A 158 -10.23 -12.26 7.01
C LEU A 158 -11.60 -11.67 6.65
N LYS A 159 -11.65 -10.73 5.70
CA LYS A 159 -12.92 -10.37 5.05
C LYS A 159 -13.25 -11.46 4.03
N THR A 160 -14.39 -12.13 4.16
CA THR A 160 -14.78 -13.29 3.33
C THR A 160 -16.00 -13.06 2.46
N GLY A 161 -16.66 -11.90 2.56
CA GLY A 161 -17.81 -11.55 1.74
C GLY A 161 -18.07 -10.05 1.69
N PRO A 162 -18.82 -9.57 0.67
CA PRO A 162 -19.12 -8.16 0.47
C PRO A 162 -19.73 -7.51 1.71
#